data_AF-A0A9W6BQH8-F1
#
_entry.id   AF-A0A9W6BQH8-F1
#
_cell.length_a   1.000
_cell.length_b   1.000
_cell.length_c   1.000
_cell.angle_alpha   90.00
_cell.angle_beta   90.00
_cell.angle_gamma   90.00
#
_symmetry.space_group_name_H-M   'P 1'
#
loop_
_entity.id
_entity.type
_entity.pdbx_description
1 polymer ?
#
loop_
_entity_poly.entity_id
_entity_poly.type
_entity_poly.pdbx_seq_one_letter_code
_entity_poly.pdbx_strand_id
1 'polypeptide(L)'
;MQRTCRPGTPLRSVPGCMVTRTLLPRTVTPQHFQRIQPIHAVAEGPGEDSNTDYAAVAASLNALLSKSAKSGITGKDLRDLVVQKWGRSYDVRLCKLQGRMYLQVMWKFLEQRSFPLTEVEYMQQLDAVAEYLNDWNVADTVRQGILQARKPPGYTGGGNARCISIPLSVDLGGGRSAEWQ
;
A
#
# COMPACT_ATOMS: atom_id res chain seq x y z
N MET A 1 13.22 -52.47 -14.93
CA MET A 1 11.75 -52.61 -14.82
C MET A 1 11.14 -51.23 -15.02
N GLN A 2 10.92 -50.87 -16.28
CA GLN A 2 9.59 -50.80 -16.94
C GLN A 2 8.85 -49.49 -16.62
N ARG A 3 8.86 -48.62 -17.64
CA ARG A 3 8.00 -47.44 -17.83
C ARG A 3 6.58 -47.91 -18.14
N THR A 4 5.56 -47.23 -17.61
CA THR A 4 4.19 -47.21 -18.17
C THR A 4 3.57 -45.84 -17.84
N CYS A 5 3.59 -44.87 -18.75
CA CYS A 5 2.53 -44.55 -19.73
C CYS A 5 1.21 -44.02 -19.11
N ARG A 6 0.99 -42.70 -19.26
CA ARG A 6 -0.35 -42.07 -19.53
C ARG A 6 -0.85 -42.56 -20.92
N PRO A 7 -2.06 -42.28 -21.45
CA PRO A 7 -3.12 -41.32 -21.05
C PRO A 7 -4.56 -41.90 -21.18
N GLY A 8 -5.60 -41.08 -20.98
CA GLY A 8 -6.98 -41.48 -21.28
C GLY A 8 -7.98 -40.33 -21.28
N THR A 9 -8.18 -39.73 -22.44
CA THR A 9 -9.38 -38.92 -22.77
C THR A 9 -10.02 -39.58 -24.00
N PRO A 10 -11.35 -39.70 -24.04
CA PRO A 10 -12.03 -39.72 -25.32
C PRO A 10 -13.07 -38.59 -25.47
N LEU A 11 -13.27 -38.28 -26.74
CA LEU A 11 -13.98 -37.17 -27.36
C LEU A 11 -15.48 -37.49 -27.61
N ARG A 12 -16.29 -36.42 -27.51
CA ARG A 12 -17.31 -35.98 -28.51
C ARG A 12 -18.62 -36.77 -28.66
N SER A 13 -19.75 -36.07 -28.47
CA SER A 13 -20.83 -36.01 -29.48
C SER A 13 -21.85 -34.88 -29.17
N VAL A 14 -22.15 -34.07 -30.19
CA VAL A 14 -23.29 -33.15 -30.31
C VAL A 14 -24.13 -33.74 -31.44
N PRO A 15 -25.48 -33.71 -31.43
CA PRO A 15 -26.18 -32.50 -31.93
C PRO A 15 -27.57 -32.25 -31.31
N GLY A 16 -27.98 -30.98 -31.25
CA GLY A 16 -29.34 -30.57 -30.96
C GLY A 16 -29.63 -29.27 -31.71
N CYS A 17 -30.37 -29.40 -32.81
CA CYS A 17 -30.59 -28.40 -33.84
C CYS A 17 -31.87 -27.60 -33.56
N MET A 18 -31.85 -26.32 -33.96
CA MET A 18 -33.00 -25.42 -34.20
C MET A 18 -33.78 -24.99 -32.92
N VAL A 19 -34.19 -23.74 -32.74
CA VAL A 19 -35.05 -22.97 -33.62
C VAL A 19 -34.87 -21.47 -33.36
N THR A 20 -34.84 -20.75 -34.48
CA THR A 20 -34.95 -19.31 -34.71
C THR A 20 -36.12 -18.65 -33.97
N ARG A 21 -35.90 -17.55 -33.26
CA ARG A 21 -36.90 -16.48 -33.18
C ARG A 21 -36.28 -15.13 -32.80
N THR A 22 -35.95 -14.36 -33.83
CA THR A 22 -35.74 -12.92 -33.76
C THR A 22 -37.03 -12.26 -33.26
N LEU A 23 -37.02 -11.70 -32.05
CA LEU A 23 -38.07 -10.81 -31.56
C LEU A 23 -37.47 -9.42 -31.42
N LEU A 24 -37.80 -8.56 -32.40
CA LEU A 24 -37.59 -7.13 -32.34
C LEU A 24 -38.25 -6.55 -31.07
N PRO A 25 -37.59 -5.66 -30.32
CA PRO A 25 -38.26 -4.94 -29.25
C PRO A 25 -39.28 -3.97 -29.86
N ARG A 26 -40.56 -4.22 -29.57
CA ARG A 26 -41.62 -3.22 -29.74
C ARG A 26 -41.34 -2.07 -28.78
N THR A 27 -40.93 -0.93 -29.31
CA THR A 27 -40.96 0.35 -28.59
C THR A 27 -42.42 0.73 -28.35
N VAL A 28 -42.92 0.48 -27.15
CA VAL A 28 -44.16 1.09 -26.66
C VAL A 28 -43.80 2.51 -26.23
N THR A 29 -44.27 3.47 -27.00
CA THR A 29 -44.25 4.90 -26.66
C THR A 29 -45.12 5.12 -25.42
N PRO A 30 -44.58 5.60 -24.28
CA PRO A 30 -45.43 5.98 -23.16
C PRO A 30 -46.22 7.23 -23.53
N GLN A 31 -47.55 7.08 -23.59
CA GLN A 31 -48.46 8.20 -23.75
C GLN A 31 -48.43 9.09 -22.50
N HIS A 32 -48.43 10.38 -22.80
CA HIS A 32 -48.57 11.54 -21.96
C HIS A 32 -49.58 11.35 -20.80
N PHE A 33 -49.08 11.05 -19.61
CA PHE A 33 -49.83 11.26 -18.37
C PHE A 33 -49.38 12.58 -17.77
N GLN A 34 -50.30 13.54 -17.70
CA GLN A 34 -50.04 14.87 -17.20
C GLN A 34 -49.60 14.83 -15.73
N ARG A 35 -48.50 15.54 -15.52
CA ARG A 35 -47.74 15.75 -14.30
C ARG A 35 -48.62 16.41 -13.22
N ILE A 36 -48.94 15.69 -12.16
CA ILE A 36 -49.30 16.34 -10.89
C ILE A 36 -47.98 16.91 -10.35
N GLN A 37 -47.85 18.23 -10.36
CA GLN A 37 -46.71 18.92 -9.75
C GLN A 37 -46.86 18.82 -8.22
N PRO A 38 -45.84 18.39 -7.46
CA PRO A 38 -45.83 18.60 -6.03
C PRO A 38 -45.81 20.11 -5.74
N ILE A 39 -46.55 20.53 -4.73
CA ILE A 39 -46.61 21.92 -4.24
C ILE A 39 -45.18 22.35 -3.88
N HIS A 40 -44.70 23.39 -4.55
CA HIS A 40 -43.43 24.05 -4.21
C HIS A 40 -43.57 24.67 -2.81
N ALA A 41 -42.84 24.15 -1.83
CA ALA A 41 -42.58 24.89 -0.61
C ALA A 41 -41.64 26.05 -0.95
N VAL A 42 -42.22 27.24 -1.16
CA VAL A 42 -41.47 28.50 -1.16
C VAL A 42 -41.10 28.80 0.29
N ALA A 43 -39.84 28.54 0.62
CA ALA A 43 -39.20 29.11 1.79
C ALA A 43 -38.08 30.04 1.29
N GLU A 44 -38.49 31.20 0.75
CA GLU A 44 -37.58 32.34 0.61
C GLU A 44 -37.54 33.07 1.95
N GLY A 45 -36.49 32.80 2.73
CA GLY A 45 -36.02 33.69 3.77
C GLY A 45 -34.82 34.48 3.23
N PRO A 46 -34.81 35.82 3.29
CA PRO A 46 -33.63 36.60 2.93
C PRO A 46 -32.66 36.62 4.11
N GLY A 47 -31.52 35.97 3.97
CA GLY A 47 -30.46 35.93 4.98
C GLY A 47 -29.11 35.61 4.34
N GLU A 48 -28.36 36.67 4.07
CA GLU A 48 -26.90 36.74 3.92
C GLU A 48 -26.19 35.71 3.00
N ASP A 49 -25.92 36.18 1.79
CA ASP A 49 -24.73 35.98 0.96
C ASP A 49 -23.55 35.23 1.62
N SER A 50 -23.49 33.91 1.40
CA SER A 50 -22.23 33.17 1.35
C SER A 50 -22.42 31.82 0.63
N ASN A 51 -22.66 31.88 -0.68
CA ASN A 51 -22.67 30.68 -1.55
C ASN A 51 -21.23 30.18 -1.74
N THR A 52 -20.65 29.61 -0.69
CA THR A 52 -19.40 28.86 -0.77
C THR A 52 -19.70 27.59 -1.56
N ASP A 53 -19.08 27.44 -2.72
CA ASP A 53 -19.23 26.26 -3.58
C ASP A 53 -18.63 25.03 -2.86
N TYR A 54 -19.41 24.42 -1.98
CA TYR A 54 -19.01 23.30 -1.12
C TYR A 54 -18.38 22.14 -1.93
N ALA A 55 -18.80 21.97 -3.19
CA ALA A 55 -18.23 21.00 -4.12
C ALA A 55 -16.79 21.36 -4.53
N ALA A 56 -16.51 22.62 -4.88
CA ALA A 56 -15.15 23.07 -5.20
C ALA A 56 -14.20 22.98 -3.99
N VAL A 57 -14.66 23.32 -2.78
CA VAL A 57 -13.87 23.15 -1.55
C VAL A 57 -13.65 21.67 -1.23
N ALA A 58 -14.65 20.80 -1.42
CA ALA A 58 -14.49 19.35 -1.23
C ALA A 58 -13.46 18.75 -2.22
N ALA A 59 -13.48 19.17 -3.49
CA ALA A 59 -12.48 18.76 -4.48
C ALA A 59 -11.07 19.22 -4.07
N SER A 60 -10.93 20.45 -3.58
CA SER A 60 -9.66 21.00 -3.09
C SER A 60 -9.14 20.25 -1.86
N LEU A 61 -10.03 19.88 -0.95
CA LEU A 61 -9.69 19.12 0.26
C LEU A 61 -9.25 17.69 -0.09
N ASN A 62 -9.93 17.02 -1.02
CA ASN A 62 -9.50 15.71 -1.53
C ASN A 62 -8.15 15.78 -2.26
N ALA A 63 -7.87 16.86 -2.98
CA ALA A 63 -6.56 17.09 -3.60
C ALA A 63 -5.44 17.29 -2.56
N LEU A 64 -5.72 18.02 -1.47
CA LEU A 64 -4.77 18.20 -0.36
C LEU A 64 -4.55 16.89 0.43
N LEU A 65 -5.63 16.18 0.74
CA LEU A 65 -5.57 14.89 1.42
C LEU A 65 -4.82 13.85 0.60
N SER A 66 -5.07 13.78 -0.72
CA SER A 66 -4.34 12.85 -1.61
C SER A 66 -2.87 13.23 -1.79
N LYS A 67 -2.52 14.53 -1.73
CA LYS A 67 -1.14 14.99 -1.73
C LYS A 67 -0.42 14.68 -0.42
N SER A 68 -1.09 14.87 0.72
CA SER A 68 -0.56 14.57 2.06
C SER A 68 -0.50 13.08 2.37
N ALA A 69 -1.40 12.26 1.82
CA ALA A 69 -1.34 10.80 1.95
C ALA A 69 -0.13 10.21 1.20
N LYS A 70 0.40 10.94 0.21
CA LYS A 70 1.58 10.54 -0.58
C LYS A 70 2.91 10.78 0.13
N SER A 71 2.95 11.61 1.18
CA SER A 71 4.16 11.83 1.97
C SER A 71 4.40 10.75 3.03
N GLY A 72 3.35 10.05 3.45
CA GLY A 72 3.48 8.90 4.34
C GLY A 72 4.09 7.69 3.63
N ILE A 73 4.88 6.90 4.35
CA ILE A 73 5.32 5.59 3.92
C ILE A 73 4.45 4.51 4.56
N THR A 74 4.08 3.47 3.80
CA THR A 74 3.33 2.32 4.32
C THR A 74 4.25 1.11 4.39
N GLY A 75 3.89 0.08 5.17
CA GLY A 75 4.68 -1.16 5.22
C GLY A 75 4.85 -1.81 3.83
N LYS A 76 3.82 -1.72 2.99
CA LYS A 76 3.87 -2.19 1.59
C LYS A 76 4.86 -1.38 0.75
N ASP A 77 4.86 -0.06 0.89
CA ASP A 77 5.80 0.81 0.18
C ASP A 77 7.25 0.53 0.59
N LEU A 78 7.52 0.31 1.89
CA LEU A 78 8.83 -0.14 2.37
C LEU A 78 9.27 -1.45 1.73
N ARG A 79 8.39 -2.46 1.69
CA ARG A 79 8.66 -3.73 1.02
C ARG A 79 9.00 -3.50 -0.46
N ASP A 80 8.16 -2.76 -1.17
CA ASP A 80 8.32 -2.51 -2.59
C ASP A 80 9.63 -1.77 -2.89
N LEU A 81 10.02 -0.79 -2.06
CA LEU A 81 11.32 -0.09 -2.18
C LEU A 81 12.51 -1.05 -2.03
N VAL A 82 12.47 -1.91 -1.01
CA VAL A 82 13.53 -2.89 -0.72
C VAL A 82 13.63 -3.92 -1.84
N VAL A 83 12.49 -4.44 -2.30
CA VAL A 83 12.40 -5.41 -3.41
C VAL A 83 12.85 -4.77 -4.72
N GLN A 84 12.44 -3.54 -5.02
CA GLN A 84 12.85 -2.83 -6.23
C GLN A 84 14.37 -2.59 -6.25
N LYS A 85 14.98 -2.31 -5.08
CA LYS A 85 16.40 -2.01 -4.97
C LYS A 85 17.30 -3.25 -5.03
N TRP A 86 16.93 -4.33 -4.34
CA TRP A 86 17.79 -5.51 -4.17
C TRP A 86 17.19 -6.84 -4.63
N GLY A 87 15.94 -6.85 -5.11
CA GLY A 87 15.28 -8.02 -5.68
C GLY A 87 14.79 -9.05 -4.67
N ARG A 88 14.78 -8.74 -3.36
CA ARG A 88 14.33 -9.64 -2.27
C ARG A 88 13.60 -8.88 -1.18
N SER A 89 12.71 -9.56 -0.46
CA SER A 89 11.93 -8.98 0.63
C SER A 89 12.71 -9.04 1.94
N TYR A 90 13.72 -8.17 2.09
CA TYR A 90 14.53 -8.11 3.30
C TYR A 90 13.73 -7.63 4.51
N ASP A 91 14.15 -8.08 5.68
CA ASP A 91 13.66 -7.64 6.98
C ASP A 91 14.18 -6.24 7.32
N VAL A 92 13.33 -5.41 7.93
CA VAL A 92 13.65 -4.02 8.27
C VAL A 92 13.33 -3.78 9.74
N ARG A 93 14.28 -3.20 10.48
CA ARG A 93 14.16 -2.94 11.91
C ARG A 93 14.63 -1.53 12.27
N LEU A 94 14.09 -1.01 13.36
CA LEU A 94 14.59 0.19 14.01
C LEU A 94 15.55 -0.19 15.13
N CYS A 95 16.68 0.51 15.23
CA CYS A 95 17.68 0.27 16.26
C CYS A 95 18.21 1.59 16.81
N LYS A 96 18.39 1.67 18.12
CA LYS A 96 19.03 2.78 18.80
C LYS A 96 20.51 2.44 19.05
N LEU A 97 21.42 3.25 18.53
CA LEU A 97 22.86 3.11 18.74
C LEU A 97 23.45 4.46 19.15
N GLN A 98 24.14 4.50 20.29
CA GLN A 98 24.83 5.71 20.80
C GLN A 98 23.90 6.95 20.85
N GLY A 99 22.64 6.74 21.26
CA GLY A 99 21.66 7.83 21.37
C GLY A 99 21.06 8.31 20.05
N ARG A 100 21.32 7.63 18.93
CA ARG A 100 20.75 7.93 17.61
C ARG A 100 19.93 6.75 17.08
N MET A 101 18.87 7.05 16.34
CA MET A 101 18.06 6.03 15.68
C MET A 101 18.62 5.69 14.31
N TYR A 102 18.56 4.41 13.99
CA TYR A 102 18.93 3.87 12.69
C TYR A 102 17.83 2.95 12.20
N LEU A 103 17.55 3.03 10.90
CA LEU A 103 16.83 1.99 10.19
C LEU A 103 17.85 0.97 9.69
N GLN A 104 17.72 -0.27 10.14
CA GLN A 104 18.57 -1.38 9.70
C GLN A 104 17.79 -2.28 8.74
N VAL A 105 18.28 -2.40 7.51
CA VAL A 105 17.86 -3.47 6.59
C VAL A 105 18.72 -4.69 6.87
N MET A 106 18.07 -5.72 7.40
CA MET A 106 18.69 -6.98 7.79
C MET A 106 18.93 -7.86 6.57
N TRP A 107 19.90 -8.76 6.67
CA TRP A 107 20.26 -9.68 5.57
C TRP A 107 19.29 -10.85 5.39
N LYS A 108 18.41 -11.09 6.37
CA LYS A 108 17.37 -12.13 6.29
C LYS A 108 16.21 -11.62 5.44
N PHE A 109 15.64 -12.49 4.61
CA PHE A 109 14.52 -12.17 3.73
C PHE A 109 13.45 -13.27 3.77
N LEU A 110 12.21 -12.89 3.44
CA LEU A 110 11.01 -13.72 3.58
C LEU A 110 11.09 -15.05 2.79
N GLU A 111 11.70 -15.03 1.61
CA GLU A 111 11.79 -16.21 0.74
C GLU A 111 12.75 -17.32 1.26
N GLN A 112 13.46 -17.08 2.36
CA GLN A 112 14.34 -18.06 2.97
C GLN A 112 13.55 -19.03 3.88
N ARG A 113 13.77 -20.35 3.74
CA ARG A 113 13.06 -21.38 4.53
C ARG A 113 13.15 -21.23 6.06
N SER A 114 14.19 -20.55 6.55
CA SER A 114 14.45 -20.35 7.98
C SER A 114 14.18 -18.91 8.43
N PHE A 115 13.31 -18.20 7.72
CA PHE A 115 12.87 -16.88 8.15
C PHE A 115 12.00 -16.99 9.41
N PRO A 116 12.24 -16.18 10.45
CA PRO A 116 11.58 -16.36 11.75
C PRO A 116 10.11 -15.92 11.78
N LEU A 117 9.65 -15.15 10.79
CA LEU A 117 8.29 -14.61 10.74
C LEU A 117 7.51 -15.21 9.57
N THR A 118 6.19 -15.27 9.71
CA THR A 118 5.29 -15.54 8.58
C THR A 118 5.14 -14.30 7.68
N GLU A 119 4.57 -14.45 6.49
CA GLU A 119 4.32 -13.32 5.58
C GLU A 119 3.43 -12.24 6.23
N VAL A 120 2.44 -12.65 7.01
CA VAL A 120 1.51 -11.74 7.70
C VAL A 120 2.25 -10.95 8.78
N GLU A 121 3.02 -11.64 9.63
CA GLU A 121 3.81 -11.00 10.69
C GLU A 121 4.89 -10.08 10.12
N TYR A 122 5.51 -10.47 9.00
CA TYR A 122 6.46 -9.62 8.28
C TYR A 122 5.82 -8.31 7.82
N MET A 123 4.63 -8.38 7.20
CA MET A 123 3.90 -7.20 6.76
C MET A 123 3.47 -6.32 7.95
N GLN A 124 3.02 -6.92 9.05
CA GLN A 124 2.68 -6.20 10.28
C GLN A 124 3.90 -5.50 10.89
N GLN A 125 5.06 -6.15 10.90
CA GLN A 125 6.29 -5.53 11.39
C GLN A 125 6.70 -4.35 10.51
N LEU A 126 6.61 -4.50 9.17
CA LEU A 126 6.90 -3.39 8.26
C LEU A 126 5.92 -2.23 8.43
N ASP A 127 4.64 -2.51 8.68
CA ASP A 127 3.64 -1.49 8.91
C ASP A 127 3.90 -0.70 10.20
N ALA A 128 4.23 -1.41 11.30
CA ALA A 128 4.64 -0.79 12.54
C ALA A 128 5.91 0.07 12.36
N VAL A 129 6.90 -0.41 11.61
CA VAL A 129 8.10 0.40 11.29
C VAL A 129 7.72 1.64 10.47
N ALA A 130 6.84 1.50 9.48
CA ALA A 130 6.37 2.60 8.65
C ALA A 130 5.64 3.67 9.47
N GLU A 131 4.80 3.26 10.43
CA GLU A 131 4.13 4.14 11.39
C GLU A 131 5.14 5.01 12.14
N TYR A 132 6.16 4.41 12.78
CA TYR A 132 7.21 5.17 13.46
C TYR A 132 7.98 6.12 12.53
N LEU A 133 8.25 5.71 11.28
CA LEU A 133 8.92 6.59 10.31
C LEU A 133 8.07 7.80 9.93
N ASN A 134 6.74 7.62 9.90
CA ASN A 134 5.79 8.72 9.65
C ASN A 134 5.69 9.64 10.87
N ASP A 135 5.60 9.10 12.08
CA ASP A 135 5.58 9.88 13.32
C ASP A 135 6.82 10.77 13.48
N TRP A 136 7.98 10.25 13.10
CA TRP A 136 9.23 11.01 13.13
C TRP A 136 9.45 11.88 11.90
N ASN A 137 8.55 11.83 10.91
CA ASN A 137 8.63 12.57 9.65
C ASN A 137 9.98 12.34 8.90
N VAL A 138 10.53 11.12 8.98
CA VAL A 138 11.81 10.73 8.35
C VAL A 138 11.64 9.81 7.14
N ALA A 139 10.40 9.66 6.65
CA ALA A 139 10.07 8.78 5.52
C ALA A 139 10.90 9.08 4.26
N ASP A 140 11.09 10.36 3.91
CA ASP A 140 11.88 10.74 2.72
C ASP A 140 13.37 10.39 2.88
N THR A 141 13.94 10.64 4.06
CA THR A 141 15.32 10.27 4.40
C THR A 141 15.55 8.77 4.23
N VAL A 142 14.58 7.93 4.62
CA VAL A 142 14.64 6.48 4.42
C VAL A 142 14.61 6.10 2.94
N ARG A 143 13.67 6.68 2.17
CA ARG A 143 13.58 6.45 0.71
C ARG A 143 14.92 6.77 0.04
N GLN A 144 15.50 7.94 0.35
CA GLN A 144 16.80 8.35 -0.18
C GLN A 144 17.93 7.44 0.31
N GLY A 145 17.95 7.07 1.59
CA GLY A 145 18.97 6.19 2.17
C GLY A 145 19.02 4.81 1.51
N ILE A 146 17.86 4.21 1.22
CA ILE A 146 17.76 2.93 0.50
C ILE A 146 18.28 3.08 -0.94
N LEU A 147 17.91 4.17 -1.63
CA LEU A 147 18.34 4.42 -3.01
C LEU A 147 19.86 4.64 -3.11
N GLN A 148 20.45 5.37 -2.15
CA GLN A 148 21.88 5.67 -2.10
C GLN A 148 22.75 4.48 -1.65
N ALA A 149 22.17 3.49 -0.98
CA ALA A 149 22.89 2.31 -0.53
C ALA A 149 23.48 1.52 -1.72
N ARG A 150 24.82 1.48 -1.78
CA ARG A 150 25.56 0.87 -2.89
C ARG A 150 25.60 -0.65 -2.85
N LYS A 151 25.77 -1.23 -1.65
CA LYS A 151 26.00 -2.66 -1.49
C LYS A 151 24.79 -3.29 -0.78
N PRO A 152 24.30 -4.45 -1.22
CA PRO A 152 23.12 -5.10 -0.65
C PRO A 152 23.38 -5.71 0.74
N PRO A 153 22.33 -5.91 1.57
CA PRO A 153 22.48 -6.61 2.83
C PRO A 153 22.74 -8.11 2.56
N GLY A 154 23.64 -8.74 3.32
CA GLY A 154 24.07 -10.11 3.03
C GLY A 154 25.32 -10.56 3.79
N TYR A 155 25.81 -11.75 3.45
CA TYR A 155 27.07 -12.27 3.97
C TYR A 155 28.27 -11.66 3.23
N THR A 156 29.29 -11.27 3.98
CA THR A 156 30.59 -10.87 3.44
C THR A 156 31.51 -12.10 3.34
N GLY A 157 32.56 -12.04 2.52
CA GLY A 157 33.46 -13.17 2.23
C GLY A 157 34.20 -13.77 3.44
N GLY A 158 34.05 -13.21 4.64
CA GLY A 158 34.61 -13.71 5.89
C GLY A 158 33.57 -14.32 6.86
N GLY A 159 32.39 -14.72 6.38
CA GLY A 159 31.34 -15.32 7.21
C GLY A 159 30.53 -14.34 8.06
N ASN A 160 30.96 -13.08 8.16
CA ASN A 160 30.20 -12.03 8.83
C ASN A 160 29.00 -11.58 8.00
N ALA A 161 27.86 -11.41 8.66
CA ALA A 161 26.70 -10.84 8.04
C ALA A 161 26.71 -9.31 8.17
N ARG A 162 26.17 -8.64 7.15
CA ARG A 162 26.14 -7.18 7.08
C ARG A 162 24.72 -6.70 6.83
N CYS A 163 24.27 -5.80 7.70
CA CYS A 163 23.06 -5.01 7.53
C CYS A 163 23.39 -3.64 6.89
N ILE A 164 22.36 -2.98 6.37
CA ILE A 164 22.45 -1.59 5.91
C ILE A 164 21.83 -0.72 6.98
N SER A 165 22.65 0.12 7.63
CA SER A 165 22.20 1.06 8.65
C SER A 165 22.04 2.45 8.04
N ILE A 166 20.81 2.94 7.96
CA ILE A 166 20.46 4.28 7.51
C ILE A 166 20.24 5.15 8.74
N PRO A 167 21.04 6.22 8.95
CA PRO A 167 20.86 7.12 10.08
C PRO A 167 19.54 7.88 9.95
N LEU A 168 18.79 7.97 11.05
CA LEU A 168 17.56 8.76 11.12
C LEU A 168 17.81 10.02 11.94
N SER A 169 17.44 11.17 11.38
CA SER A 169 17.54 12.49 12.04
C SER A 169 16.40 12.67 13.05
N VAL A 170 16.38 11.85 14.10
CA VAL A 170 15.40 11.93 15.18
C VAL A 170 16.08 12.50 16.42
N ASP A 171 15.60 13.64 16.90
CA ASP A 171 16.01 14.15 18.21
C ASP A 171 15.30 13.33 19.30
N LEU A 172 16.04 12.42 19.93
CA LEU A 172 15.54 11.62 21.03
C LEU A 172 15.77 12.26 22.41
N GLY A 173 16.11 13.56 22.48
CA GLY A 173 16.26 14.35 23.72
C GLY A 173 16.93 13.61 24.89
N GLY A 174 18.23 13.81 25.09
CA GLY A 174 19.02 13.22 26.18
C GLY A 174 18.70 13.72 27.60
N GLY A 175 17.43 13.84 27.97
CA GLY A 175 16.99 14.52 29.19
C GLY A 175 16.96 13.70 30.48
N ARG A 176 17.17 12.38 30.45
CA ARG A 176 17.11 11.52 31.67
C ARG A 176 18.27 10.58 31.90
N SER A 177 19.10 10.32 30.89
CA SER A 177 20.24 9.40 31.05
C SER A 177 21.51 10.07 31.58
N ALA A 178 21.54 11.41 31.61
CA ALA A 178 22.68 12.19 32.09
C ALA A 178 22.62 12.49 33.60
N GLU A 179 21.54 12.11 34.30
CA GLU A 179 21.34 12.44 35.72
C GLU A 179 21.91 11.37 36.68
N TRP A 180 22.27 10.18 36.18
CA TRP A 180 22.76 9.04 36.98
C TRP A 180 24.17 8.57 36.58
N GLN A 181 24.97 9.45 35.95
CA GLN A 181 26.35 9.15 35.51
C GLN A 181 27.39 9.81 36.40
#